data_AF-A0A1B7N8Q7-F1
#
_entry.id   AF-A0A1B7N8Q7-F1
#
_cell.length_a   1.000
_cell.length_b   1.000
_cell.length_c   1.000
_cell.angle_alpha   90.00
_cell.angle_beta   90.00
_cell.angle_gamma   90.00
#
_symmetry.space_group_name_H-M   'P 1'
#
loop_
_entity.id
_entity.type
_entity.pdbx_description
1 polymer ?
#
loop_
_entity_poly.entity_id
_entity_poly.type
_entity_poly.pdbx_seq_one_letter_code
_entity_poly.pdbx_strand_id
1 'polypeptide(L)'
;MSTPEPENMTFKPVFLINLIVYNHVKPSAKKKKSEEKVNKLKEANLVIAPTAEGYINFLQAVLATHGKTEYKVTLKKPYSFKYVDPVTKPQKDAIDVDNVADFNAMAEKIIEEQPVKVRLFVVVNNENTSWSWVGIH
;
A
#
# COMPACT_ATOMS: atom_id res chain seq x y z
N MET A 1 -17.28 22.80 -34.29
CA MET A 1 -17.95 22.38 -33.04
C MET A 1 -16.93 21.55 -32.28
N SER A 2 -16.45 22.05 -31.15
CA SER A 2 -15.47 21.34 -30.33
C SER A 2 -16.17 20.17 -29.65
N THR A 3 -15.75 18.96 -30.01
CA THR A 3 -16.13 17.72 -29.34
C THR A 3 -15.78 17.86 -27.86
N PRO A 4 -16.71 17.64 -26.91
CA PRO A 4 -16.31 17.49 -25.52
C PRO A 4 -15.46 16.21 -25.46
N GLU A 5 -14.16 16.37 -25.18
CA GLU A 5 -13.35 15.26 -24.69
C GLU A 5 -14.14 14.62 -23.54
N PRO A 6 -14.36 13.29 -23.55
CA PRO A 6 -14.91 12.64 -22.37
C PRO A 6 -13.87 12.87 -21.29
N GLU A 7 -14.18 13.81 -20.41
CA GLU A 7 -13.59 13.97 -19.10
C GLU A 7 -13.91 12.66 -18.38
N ASN A 8 -13.21 11.59 -18.72
CA ASN A 8 -13.25 10.35 -17.99
C ASN A 8 -12.72 10.72 -16.63
N MET A 9 -13.67 11.00 -15.72
CA MET A 9 -13.49 11.51 -14.37
C MET A 9 -12.62 10.50 -13.61
N THR A 10 -11.32 10.56 -13.89
CA THR A 10 -10.31 9.76 -13.22
C THR A 10 -10.17 10.42 -11.87
N PHE A 11 -11.02 10.00 -10.94
CA PHE A 11 -11.00 10.46 -9.57
C PHE A 11 -9.62 10.15 -8.97
N LYS A 12 -8.92 11.20 -8.49
CA LYS A 12 -7.57 11.09 -7.90
C LYS A 12 -7.61 11.49 -6.42
N PRO A 13 -8.01 10.58 -5.53
CA PRO A 13 -8.08 10.89 -4.10
C PRO A 13 -6.68 11.17 -3.55
N VAL A 14 -6.65 11.96 -2.48
CA VAL A 14 -5.40 12.22 -1.75
C VAL A 14 -5.14 11.07 -0.79
N PHE A 15 -4.06 10.33 -1.02
CA PHE A 15 -3.63 9.24 -0.16
C PHE A 15 -2.58 9.69 0.83
N LEU A 16 -2.88 9.52 2.11
CA LEU A 16 -1.96 9.63 3.24
C LEU A 16 -1.23 8.30 3.41
N ILE A 17 -0.12 8.13 2.72
CA ILE A 17 0.67 6.90 2.67
C ILE A 17 1.64 6.87 3.85
N ASN A 18 1.39 5.98 4.81
CA ASN A 18 2.33 5.62 5.84
C ASN A 18 3.05 4.33 5.45
N LEU A 19 4.32 4.45 5.05
CA LEU A 19 5.13 3.29 4.70
C LEU A 19 5.84 2.76 5.95
N ILE A 20 5.63 1.48 6.25
CA ILE A 20 6.32 0.76 7.34
C ILE A 20 7.26 -0.25 6.70
N VAL A 21 8.57 -0.03 6.83
CA VAL A 21 9.59 -0.93 6.31
C VAL A 21 10.13 -1.78 7.46
N TYR A 22 9.97 -3.10 7.37
CA TYR A 22 10.58 -4.02 8.32
C TYR A 22 12.01 -4.35 7.88
N ASN A 23 12.99 -3.76 8.57
CA ASN A 23 14.39 -4.12 8.45
C ASN A 23 14.71 -5.29 9.40
N HIS A 24 15.32 -6.35 8.89
CA HIS A 24 15.83 -7.43 9.73
C HIS A 24 17.16 -6.99 10.37
N VAL A 25 17.10 -6.33 11.53
CA VAL A 25 18.26 -6.16 12.39
C VAL A 25 18.64 -7.54 12.94
N LYS A 26 19.87 -7.99 12.65
CA LYS A 26 20.38 -9.27 13.18
C LYS A 26 20.17 -9.29 14.71
N PRO A 27 19.61 -10.37 15.29
CA PRO A 27 19.41 -10.45 16.72
C PRO A 27 20.77 -10.49 17.42
N SER A 28 21.24 -9.33 17.91
CA SER A 28 22.32 -9.31 18.90
C SER A 28 21.72 -9.65 20.25
N ALA A 29 21.69 -10.95 20.55
CA ALA A 29 21.54 -11.68 21.83
C ALA A 29 20.68 -11.18 23.01
N LYS A 30 20.20 -9.94 23.09
CA LYS A 30 19.50 -9.41 24.28
C LYS A 30 18.39 -8.37 24.02
N LYS A 31 18.01 -8.07 22.77
CA LYS A 31 16.96 -7.09 22.51
C LYS A 31 15.91 -7.61 21.53
N LYS A 32 14.64 -7.47 21.92
CA LYS A 32 13.43 -7.62 21.09
C LYS A 32 13.69 -7.04 19.69
N LYS A 33 13.20 -7.71 18.63
CA LYS A 33 13.14 -7.23 17.24
C LYS A 33 12.99 -5.71 17.25
N SER A 34 14.04 -4.98 16.89
CA SER A 34 13.94 -3.54 16.73
C SER A 34 13.22 -3.30 15.42
N GLU A 35 11.91 -3.07 15.53
CA GLU A 35 11.12 -2.38 14.52
C GLU A 35 11.68 -0.97 14.36
N GLU A 36 12.50 -0.75 13.33
CA GLU A 36 12.72 0.61 12.86
C GLU A 36 11.44 1.04 12.14
N LYS A 37 10.47 1.52 12.92
CA LYS A 37 9.24 2.11 12.40
C LYS A 37 9.60 3.45 11.77
N VAL A 38 10.16 3.43 10.56
CA VAL A 38 10.35 4.63 9.74
C VAL A 38 8.96 5.08 9.31
N ASN A 39 8.25 5.76 10.20
CA ASN A 39 6.89 6.23 10.01
C ASN A 39 6.91 7.48 9.11
N LYS A 40 7.32 7.30 7.85
CA LYS A 40 7.35 8.38 6.87
C LYS A 40 5.97 8.45 6.26
N LEU A 41 5.21 9.47 6.67
CA LEU A 41 3.93 9.81 6.07
C LEU A 41 4.19 10.67 4.84
N LYS A 42 3.56 10.32 3.71
CA LYS A 42 3.59 11.13 2.50
C LYS A 42 2.19 11.24 1.92
N GLU A 43 1.81 12.43 1.48
CA GLU A 43 0.56 12.64 0.75
C GLU A 43 0.84 12.54 -0.75
N ALA A 44 0.04 11.77 -1.48
CA ALA A 44 0.12 11.68 -2.93
C ALA A 44 -1.27 11.48 -3.56
N ASN A 45 -1.49 12.11 -4.71
CA ASN A 45 -2.65 11.87 -5.55
C ASN A 45 -2.36 10.67 -6.46
N LEU A 46 -2.96 9.53 -6.15
CA LEU A 46 -2.79 8.31 -6.91
C LEU A 46 -4.04 8.01 -7.72
N VAL A 47 -3.84 7.47 -8.91
CA VAL A 47 -4.93 6.91 -9.71
C VAL A 47 -5.19 5.50 -9.22
N ILE A 48 -6.46 5.18 -8.99
CA ILE A 48 -6.91 3.84 -8.63
C ILE A 48 -7.73 3.30 -9.80
N ALA A 49 -7.46 2.06 -10.18
CA ALA A 49 -8.25 1.35 -11.17
C ALA A 49 -8.56 -0.04 -10.61
N PRO A 50 -9.83 -0.49 -10.53
CA PRO A 50 -10.22 -1.81 -9.99
C PRO A 50 -9.83 -2.95 -10.94
N THR A 51 -8.54 -3.08 -11.23
CA THR A 51 -7.97 -4.10 -12.10
C THR A 51 -6.66 -4.64 -11.51
N ALA A 52 -6.27 -5.85 -11.93
CA ALA A 52 -5.02 -6.46 -11.48
C ALA A 52 -3.78 -5.61 -11.84
N GLU A 53 -3.77 -4.97 -13.00
CA GLU A 53 -2.73 -4.03 -13.40
C GLU A 53 -2.77 -2.75 -12.57
N GLY A 54 -3.98 -2.26 -12.28
CA GLY A 54 -4.20 -1.13 -11.38
C GLY A 54 -3.62 -1.37 -9.98
N TYR A 55 -3.77 -2.58 -9.45
CA TYR A 55 -3.20 -2.97 -8.16
C TYR A 55 -1.68 -2.85 -8.13
N ILE A 56 -1.01 -3.40 -9.15
CA ILE A 56 0.45 -3.34 -9.24
C ILE A 56 0.94 -1.91 -9.45
N ASN A 57 0.31 -1.18 -10.38
CA ASN A 57 0.65 0.23 -10.64
C ASN A 57 0.45 1.10 -9.41
N PHE A 58 -0.62 0.86 -8.64
CA PHE A 58 -0.90 1.57 -7.40
C PHE A 58 0.18 1.31 -6.36
N LEU A 59 0.52 0.04 -6.09
CA LEU A 59 1.58 -0.33 -5.16
C LEU A 59 2.94 0.25 -5.57
N GLN A 60 3.27 0.23 -6.87
CA GLN A 60 4.49 0.85 -7.38
C GLN A 60 4.50 2.36 -7.17
N ALA A 61 3.38 3.05 -7.42
CA ALA A 61 3.27 4.49 -7.23
C ALA A 61 3.35 4.89 -5.75
N VAL A 62 2.73 4.11 -4.86
CA VAL A 62 2.86 4.20 -3.41
C VAL A 62 4.33 4.12 -2.99
N LEU A 63 5.08 3.15 -3.51
CA LEU A 63 6.52 2.99 -3.19
C LEU A 63 7.37 4.11 -3.81
N ALA A 64 7.09 4.48 -5.06
CA ALA A 64 7.78 5.56 -5.76
C ALA A 64 7.63 6.90 -5.03
N THR A 65 6.48 7.16 -4.40
CA THR A 65 6.24 8.34 -3.56
C THR A 65 7.23 8.44 -2.39
N HIS A 66 7.72 7.30 -1.90
CA HIS A 66 8.73 7.22 -0.84
C HIS A 66 10.17 7.11 -1.37
N GLY A 67 10.36 7.18 -2.69
CA GLY A 67 11.65 6.94 -3.35
C GLY A 67 12.09 5.47 -3.31
N LYS A 68 11.13 4.56 -3.07
CA LYS A 68 11.36 3.12 -2.87
C LYS A 68 11.15 2.33 -4.16
N THR A 69 11.65 2.86 -5.27
CA THR A 69 11.53 2.25 -6.61
C THR A 69 12.39 1.00 -6.79
N GLU A 70 13.28 0.71 -5.83
CA GLU A 70 14.08 -0.52 -5.74
C GLU A 70 13.24 -1.78 -5.48
N TYR A 71 12.06 -1.62 -4.87
CA TYR A 71 11.16 -2.71 -4.52
C TYR A 71 10.29 -3.09 -5.72
N LYS A 72 10.50 -4.31 -6.24
CA LYS A 72 9.67 -4.85 -7.34
C LYS A 72 8.37 -5.40 -6.80
N VAL A 73 7.26 -4.75 -7.16
CA VAL A 73 5.91 -5.28 -6.96
C VAL A 73 5.55 -6.18 -8.15
N THR A 74 5.10 -7.41 -7.88
CA THR A 74 4.56 -8.30 -8.93
C THR A 74 3.34 -9.02 -8.39
N LEU A 75 2.44 -9.49 -9.27
CA LEU A 75 1.25 -10.27 -8.86
C LEU A 75 1.61 -11.54 -8.06
N LYS A 76 2.82 -12.07 -8.22
CA LYS A 76 3.31 -13.25 -7.47
C LYS A 76 3.86 -12.91 -6.08
N LYS A 77 4.26 -11.65 -5.85
CA LYS A 77 4.74 -11.12 -4.57
C LYS A 77 4.20 -9.70 -4.39
N PRO A 78 2.89 -9.52 -4.18
CA PRO A 78 2.33 -8.21 -3.86
C PRO A 78 2.73 -7.81 -2.44
N TYR A 79 2.78 -6.50 -2.18
CA TYR A 79 2.91 -6.00 -0.81
C TYR A 79 1.52 -5.83 -0.21
N SER A 80 1.33 -6.42 0.97
CA SER A 80 0.13 -6.23 1.77
C SER A 80 0.10 -4.80 2.29
N PHE A 81 -1.09 -4.20 2.28
CA PHE A 81 -1.30 -2.92 2.94
C PHE A 81 -2.67 -2.88 3.59
N LYS A 82 -2.84 -1.94 4.51
CA LYS A 82 -4.13 -1.65 5.13
C LYS A 82 -4.56 -0.26 4.75
N TYR A 83 -5.85 -0.05 4.54
CA TYR A 83 -6.40 1.29 4.33
C TYR A 83 -7.45 1.63 5.36
N VAL A 84 -7.59 2.93 5.63
CA VAL A 84 -8.63 3.48 6.49
C VAL A 84 -9.34 4.58 5.72
N ASP A 85 -10.63 4.38 5.54
CA ASP A 85 -11.53 5.34 4.94
C ASP A 85 -12.86 5.45 5.73
N PRO A 86 -13.30 6.67 6.09
CA PRO A 86 -12.57 7.95 6.04
C PRO A 86 -11.41 8.00 7.05
N VAL A 87 -10.46 8.93 6.85
CA VAL A 87 -9.24 9.11 7.70
C VAL A 87 -9.52 9.28 9.20
N THR A 88 -10.74 9.67 9.56
CA THR A 88 -11.20 9.88 10.95
C THR A 88 -11.39 8.56 11.70
N LYS A 89 -11.54 7.43 10.99
CA LYS A 89 -11.63 6.12 11.63
C LYS A 89 -10.29 5.73 12.27
N PRO A 90 -10.33 4.99 13.40
CA PRO A 90 -9.12 4.55 14.06
C PRO A 90 -8.43 3.44 13.25
N GLN A 91 -7.12 3.30 13.38
CA GLN A 91 -6.33 2.30 12.65
C GLN A 91 -6.79 0.84 12.90
N LYS A 92 -7.48 0.57 14.01
CA LYS A 92 -8.07 -0.75 14.28
C LYS A 92 -9.17 -1.15 13.28
N ASP A 93 -9.82 -0.16 12.66
CA ASP A 93 -10.83 -0.32 11.61
C ASP A 93 -10.19 -0.33 10.21
N ALA A 94 -8.85 -0.45 10.12
CA ALA A 94 -8.17 -0.57 8.84
C ALA A 94 -8.49 -1.90 8.18
N ILE A 95 -8.87 -1.83 6.91
CA ILE A 95 -9.18 -2.99 6.08
C ILE A 95 -7.88 -3.48 5.45
N ASP A 96 -7.61 -4.78 5.57
CA ASP A 96 -6.44 -5.41 4.94
C ASP A 96 -6.69 -5.64 3.46
N VAL A 97 -5.67 -5.36 2.65
CA VAL A 97 -5.65 -5.54 1.20
C VAL A 97 -4.36 -6.28 0.87
N ASP A 98 -4.49 -7.60 0.71
CA ASP A 98 -3.39 -8.48 0.33
C ASP A 98 -3.50 -9.01 -1.11
N ASN A 99 -4.68 -8.92 -1.72
CA ASN A 99 -4.96 -9.45 -3.06
C ASN A 99 -5.73 -8.47 -3.96
N VAL A 100 -5.84 -8.85 -5.22
CA VAL A 100 -6.51 -8.03 -6.26
C VAL A 100 -8.00 -7.86 -5.98
N ALA A 101 -8.68 -8.85 -5.41
CA ALA A 101 -10.12 -8.76 -5.16
C ALA A 101 -10.41 -7.72 -4.07
N ASP A 102 -9.65 -7.72 -2.97
CA ASP A 102 -9.76 -6.70 -1.93
C ASP A 102 -9.40 -5.31 -2.45
N PHE A 103 -8.38 -5.23 -3.31
CA PHE A 103 -8.02 -3.96 -3.95
C PHE A 103 -9.12 -3.44 -4.86
N ASN A 104 -9.78 -4.31 -5.63
CA ASN A 104 -10.89 -3.92 -6.48
C ASN A 104 -12.06 -3.40 -5.63
N ALA A 105 -12.42 -4.12 -4.56
CA ALA A 105 -13.47 -3.67 -3.64
C ALA A 105 -13.15 -2.32 -2.99
N MET A 106 -11.89 -2.11 -2.59
CA MET A 106 -11.40 -0.82 -2.10
C MET A 106 -11.51 0.26 -3.18
N ALA A 107 -11.06 -0.03 -4.40
CA ALA A 107 -11.05 0.92 -5.51
C ALA A 107 -12.47 1.34 -5.89
N GLU A 108 -13.39 0.38 -6.04
CA GLU A 108 -14.81 0.64 -6.30
C GLU A 108 -15.42 1.52 -5.21
N LYS A 109 -15.15 1.19 -3.94
CA LYS A 109 -15.63 1.98 -2.80
C LYS A 109 -15.10 3.42 -2.81
N ILE A 110 -13.81 3.60 -3.11
CA ILE A 110 -13.22 4.94 -3.16
C ILE A 110 -13.72 5.74 -4.37
N ILE A 111 -13.97 5.08 -5.51
CA ILE A 111 -14.56 5.72 -6.69
C ILE A 111 -16.02 6.10 -6.43
N GLU A 112 -16.76 5.29 -5.69
CA GLU A 112 -18.17 5.54 -5.33
C GLU A 112 -18.30 6.64 -4.26
N GLU A 113 -17.58 6.51 -3.13
CA GLU A 113 -17.68 7.46 -2.00
C GLU A 113 -16.91 8.76 -2.25
N GLN A 114 -15.99 8.78 -3.23
CA GLN A 114 -15.10 9.90 -3.54
C GLN A 114 -14.53 10.63 -2.31
N PRO A 115 -13.88 9.90 -1.38
CA PRO A 115 -13.40 10.49 -0.14
C PRO A 115 -12.30 11.52 -0.42
N VAL A 116 -12.35 12.63 0.33
CA VAL A 116 -11.36 13.73 0.21
C VAL A 116 -9.95 13.22 0.53
N LYS A 117 -9.81 12.32 1.50
CA LYS A 117 -8.54 11.75 1.94
C LYS A 117 -8.72 10.30 2.38
N VAL A 118 -7.76 9.44 2.01
CA VAL A 118 -7.69 8.03 2.44
C VAL A 118 -6.34 7.77 3.08
N ARG A 119 -6.29 7.06 4.21
CA ARG A 119 -5.01 6.71 4.85
C ARG A 119 -4.59 5.29 4.49
N LEU A 120 -3.35 5.12 4.05
CA LEU A 120 -2.75 3.82 3.74
C LEU A 120 -1.64 3.49 4.73
N PHE A 121 -1.55 2.23 5.10
CA PHE A 121 -0.50 1.64 5.91
C PHE A 121 0.12 0.50 5.11
N VAL A 122 1.22 0.79 4.44
CA VAL A 122 1.86 -0.15 3.53
C VAL A 122 2.98 -0.83 4.27
N VAL A 123 2.95 -2.17 4.32
CA VAL A 123 3.95 -2.95 5.03
C VAL A 123 4.87 -3.59 4.00
N VAL A 124 6.14 -3.18 4.02
CA VAL A 124 7.17 -3.76 3.16
C VAL A 124 8.11 -4.59 4.01
N ASN A 125 8.11 -5.90 3.76
CA ASN A 125 9.11 -6.80 4.31
C ASN A 125 10.34 -6.80 3.39
N ASN A 126 11.51 -6.41 3.92
CA ASN A 126 12.77 -6.52 3.19
C ASN A 126 13.24 -7.98 3.19
N GLU A 127 12.55 -8.84 2.42
CA GLU A 127 12.92 -10.25 2.25
C GLU A 127 14.05 -10.36 1.22
N ASN A 128 15.29 -10.12 1.66
CA ASN A 128 16.45 -10.71 1.01
C ASN A 128 16.95 -11.89 1.88
N THR A 129 16.12 -12.92 2.04
CA THR A 129 16.56 -14.31 2.30
C THR A 129 15.37 -15.25 2.25
N SER A 130 15.53 -16.29 1.43
CA SER A 130 14.67 -17.46 1.28
C SER A 130 14.25 -18.04 2.64
N TRP A 131 12.94 -18.23 2.85
CA TRP A 131 12.43 -18.95 4.01
C TRP A 131 12.69 -20.44 3.79
N SER A 132 13.79 -20.97 4.33
CA SER A 132 13.84 -22.40 4.65
C SER A 132 13.13 -22.58 5.99
N TRP A 133 11.94 -23.17 5.96
CA TRP A 133 11.34 -23.79 7.13
C TRP A 133 12.30 -24.87 7.63
N VAL A 134 13.14 -24.55 8.61
CA VAL A 134 13.77 -25.55 9.45
C VAL A 134 13.04 -25.48 10.77
N GLY A 135 12.09 -26.40 10.92
CA GLY A 135 11.47 -26.70 12.20
C GLY A 135 12.54 -27.07 13.21
N ILE A 136 12.37 -26.57 14.42
CA ILE A 136 13.18 -26.98 15.56
C ILE A 136 12.28 -27.85 16.43
N HIS A 137 12.70 -29.12 16.49
CA HIS A 137 12.26 -30.21 17.34
C HIS A 137 12.49 -29.89 18.82
#